data_AF-A0A7S2JBE5-F1
#
_entry.id   AF-A0A7S2JBE5-F1
#
_cell.length_a   1.000
_cell.length_b   1.000
_cell.length_c   1.000
_cell.angle_alpha   90.00
_cell.angle_beta   90.00
_cell.angle_gamma   90.00
#
_symmetry.space_group_name_H-M   'P 1'
#
loop_
_entity.id
_entity.type
_entity.pdbx_description
1 polymer ?
#
loop_
_entity_poly.entity_id
_entity_poly.type
_entity_poly.pdbx_seq_one_letter_code
_entity_poly.pdbx_strand_id
1 'polypeptide(L)'
;ASSAIDSITPSDVSEIKGMRHLPMQVEPVFAACLCLLHGEDMPYEAVDTAWGAAREMMSPPQAFLQELLALKQKIDDGLVPRSNFCNIEHLLDHEHFAPAKLGSQSTMAQHLADFIININLYNDVKLRLQERT
;
A
#
# COMPACT_ATOMS: atom_id res chain seq x y z
N ALA A 1 3.59 7.15 10.51
CA ALA A 1 3.46 6.19 9.39
C ALA A 1 4.15 4.84 9.68
N SER A 2 5.37 4.80 10.25
CA SER A 2 6.10 3.53 10.45
C SER A 2 5.45 2.52 11.41
N SER A 3 4.71 2.98 12.43
CA SER A 3 4.15 2.10 13.46
C SER A 3 3.18 1.01 12.96
N ALA A 4 2.48 1.26 11.84
CA ALA A 4 1.56 0.29 11.26
C ALA A 4 2.32 -0.87 10.58
N ILE A 5 3.37 -0.56 9.83
CA ILE A 5 4.19 -1.56 9.14
C ILE A 5 5.16 -2.29 10.07
N ASP A 6 5.62 -1.64 11.15
CA ASP A 6 6.42 -2.28 12.21
C ASP A 6 5.65 -3.42 12.92
N SER A 7 4.32 -3.36 12.85
CA SER A 7 3.42 -4.39 13.42
C SER A 7 3.15 -5.55 12.45
N ILE A 8 3.60 -5.48 11.20
CA ILE A 8 3.45 -6.55 10.21
C ILE A 8 4.69 -7.45 10.26
N THR A 9 4.49 -8.72 10.56
CA THR A 9 5.57 -9.71 10.57
C THR A 9 5.68 -10.42 9.22
N PRO A 10 6.86 -10.94 8.84
CA PRO A 10 7.01 -11.75 7.62
C PRO A 10 6.14 -13.02 7.64
N SER A 11 5.74 -13.49 8.83
CA SER A 11 4.78 -14.58 8.99
C SER A 11 3.39 -14.18 8.51
N ASP A 12 2.90 -12.98 8.86
CA ASP A 12 1.59 -12.47 8.41
C ASP A 12 1.54 -12.35 6.88
N VAL A 13 2.62 -11.86 6.27
CA VAL A 13 2.77 -11.78 4.80
C VAL A 13 2.71 -13.17 4.17
N SER A 14 3.38 -14.15 4.80
CA SER A 14 3.36 -15.54 4.32
C SER A 14 1.99 -16.19 4.42
N GLU A 15 1.23 -15.88 5.49
CA GLU A 15 -0.14 -16.36 5.70
C GLU A 15 -1.09 -15.80 4.65
N ILE A 16 -1.07 -14.48 4.44
CA ILE A 16 -1.92 -13.83 3.43
C ILE A 16 -1.56 -14.31 2.02
N LYS A 17 -0.28 -14.44 1.68
CA LYS A 17 0.16 -14.99 0.37
C LYS A 17 -0.31 -16.43 0.15
N GLY A 18 -0.47 -17.20 1.22
CA GLY A 18 -1.00 -18.56 1.19
C GLY A 18 -2.48 -18.66 0.79
N MET A 19 -3.23 -17.55 0.89
CA MET A 19 -4.64 -17.52 0.52
C MET A 19 -4.84 -17.72 -0.98
N ARG A 20 -5.72 -18.63 -1.36
CA ARG A 20 -6.03 -18.90 -2.78
C ARG A 20 -6.74 -17.71 -3.44
N HIS A 21 -7.58 -17.02 -2.68
CA HIS A 21 -8.34 -15.85 -3.11
C HIS A 21 -8.35 -14.84 -1.97
N LEU A 22 -8.18 -13.56 -2.31
CA LEU A 22 -8.39 -12.49 -1.36
C LEU A 22 -9.89 -12.23 -1.20
N PRO A 23 -10.37 -11.88 0.01
CA PRO A 23 -11.70 -11.32 0.15
C PRO A 23 -11.82 -10.04 -0.68
N MET A 24 -12.93 -9.85 -1.40
CA MET A 24 -13.18 -8.66 -2.24
C MET A 24 -12.97 -7.32 -1.49
N GLN A 25 -13.16 -7.33 -0.18
CA GLN A 25 -12.97 -6.16 0.68
C GLN A 25 -11.50 -5.78 0.85
N VAL A 26 -10.59 -6.75 0.73
CA VAL A 26 -9.16 -6.62 0.98
C VAL A 26 -8.38 -6.40 -0.32
N GLU A 27 -8.90 -6.86 -1.47
CA GLU A 27 -8.26 -6.68 -2.79
C GLU A 27 -7.82 -5.23 -3.10
N PRO A 28 -8.66 -4.20 -2.88
CA PRO A 28 -8.29 -2.81 -3.17
C PRO A 28 -7.06 -2.32 -2.41
N VAL A 29 -6.87 -2.82 -1.18
CA VAL A 29 -5.76 -2.42 -0.28
C VAL A 29 -4.44 -2.93 -0.82
N PHE A 30 -4.42 -4.18 -1.29
CA PHE A 30 -3.24 -4.76 -1.92
C PHE A 30 -2.97 -4.11 -3.27
N ALA A 31 -4.00 -3.91 -4.10
CA ALA A 31 -3.86 -3.21 -5.37
C ALA A 31 -3.25 -1.80 -5.20
N ALA A 32 -3.72 -1.02 -4.24
CA ALA A 32 -3.16 0.29 -3.91
C ALA A 32 -1.69 0.19 -3.47
N CYS A 33 -1.36 -0.81 -2.65
CA CYS A 33 0.03 -1.07 -2.26
C CYS A 33 0.93 -1.38 -3.45
N LEU A 34 0.48 -2.22 -4.40
CA LEU A 34 1.25 -2.55 -5.60
C LEU A 34 1.52 -1.31 -6.46
N CYS A 35 0.53 -0.43 -6.58
CA CYS A 35 0.67 0.82 -7.34
C CYS A 35 1.70 1.75 -6.71
N LEU A 36 1.71 1.87 -5.39
CA LEU A 36 2.70 2.69 -4.68
C LEU A 36 4.11 2.11 -4.77
N LEU A 37 4.24 0.78 -4.72
CA LEU A 37 5.53 0.09 -4.78
C LEU A 37 6.11 0.00 -6.19
N HIS A 38 5.28 0.05 -7.24
CA HIS A 38 5.76 -0.10 -8.62
C HIS A 38 6.73 0.99 -9.06
N GLY A 39 6.79 2.15 -8.40
CA GLY A 39 7.84 3.19 -8.59
C GLY A 39 7.90 3.84 -9.98
N GLU A 40 7.30 3.22 -10.99
CA GLU A 40 7.16 3.74 -12.34
C GLU A 40 5.90 4.58 -12.47
N ASP A 41 5.96 5.59 -13.33
CA ASP A 41 4.82 6.43 -13.69
C ASP A 41 3.92 5.67 -14.67
N MET A 42 3.11 4.79 -14.10
CA MET A 42 2.16 3.98 -14.84
C MET A 42 0.74 4.20 -14.32
N PRO A 43 -0.26 4.33 -15.21
CA PRO A 43 -1.65 4.45 -14.79
C PRO A 43 -2.09 3.20 -14.02
N TYR A 44 -3.02 3.37 -13.06
CA TYR A 44 -3.58 2.26 -12.26
C TYR A 44 -4.03 1.07 -13.12
N GLU A 45 -4.63 1.37 -14.27
CA GLU A 45 -5.16 0.41 -15.24
C GLU A 45 -4.08 -0.45 -15.91
N ALA A 46 -2.83 0.02 -15.90
CA ALA A 46 -1.67 -0.72 -16.40
C ALA A 46 -0.96 -1.53 -15.30
N VAL A 47 -1.24 -1.26 -14.02
CA VAL A 47 -0.67 -2.03 -12.91
C VAL A 47 -1.41 -3.35 -12.84
N ASP A 48 -0.65 -4.45 -12.83
CA ASP A 48 -1.24 -5.75 -12.57
C ASP A 48 -1.67 -5.82 -11.09
N THR A 49 -2.93 -5.47 -10.86
CA THR A 49 -3.59 -5.51 -9.55
C THR A 49 -4.15 -6.89 -9.24
N ALA A 50 -3.95 -7.87 -10.13
CA ALA A 50 -4.39 -9.23 -9.88
C ALA A 50 -3.69 -9.81 -8.64
N TRP A 51 -4.43 -10.60 -7.87
CA TRP A 51 -3.90 -11.27 -6.69
C TRP A 51 -2.64 -12.10 -6.99
N GLY A 52 -2.54 -12.67 -8.20
CA GLY A 52 -1.33 -13.37 -8.66
C GLY A 52 -0.08 -12.49 -8.60
N ALA A 53 -0.13 -11.28 -9.16
CA ALA A 53 0.97 -10.32 -9.13
C ALA A 53 1.27 -9.83 -7.70
N ALA A 54 0.23 -9.64 -6.87
CA ALA A 54 0.40 -9.28 -5.47
C ALA A 54 1.21 -10.33 -4.69
N ARG A 55 0.93 -11.62 -4.93
CA ARG A 55 1.63 -12.74 -4.30
C ARG A 55 3.09 -12.82 -4.71
N GLU A 56 3.39 -12.52 -5.96
CA GLU A 56 4.76 -12.46 -6.46
C GLU A 56 5.51 -11.28 -5.84
N MET A 57 4.90 -10.09 -5.74
CA MET A 57 5.54 -8.93 -5.11
C MET A 57 5.82 -9.12 -3.61
N MET A 58 4.96 -9.87 -2.92
CA MET A 58 5.19 -10.27 -1.52
C MET A 58 6.28 -11.34 -1.36
N SER A 59 6.94 -11.76 -2.45
CA SER A 59 7.98 -12.78 -2.46
C SER A 59 9.34 -12.16 -2.81
N PRO A 60 10.33 -12.15 -1.90
CA PRO A 60 10.30 -12.69 -0.54
C PRO A 60 9.66 -11.74 0.49
N PRO A 61 8.99 -12.25 1.54
CA PRO A 61 8.29 -11.44 2.55
C PRO A 61 9.17 -10.37 3.22
N GLN A 62 10.43 -10.72 3.51
CA GLN A 62 11.40 -9.76 4.05
C GLN A 62 11.63 -8.57 3.12
N ALA A 63 11.82 -8.83 1.82
CA ALA A 63 12.07 -7.75 0.86
C ALA A 63 10.85 -6.86 0.71
N PHE A 64 9.64 -7.44 0.67
CA PHE A 64 8.40 -6.68 0.63
C PHE A 64 8.27 -5.70 1.82
N LEU A 65 8.58 -6.14 3.04
CA LEU A 65 8.58 -5.27 4.22
C LEU A 65 9.65 -4.18 4.14
N GLN A 66 10.84 -4.49 3.61
CA GLN A 66 11.89 -3.48 3.38
C GLN A 66 11.46 -2.43 2.35
N GLU A 67 10.79 -2.84 1.28
CA GLU A 67 10.25 -1.94 0.26
C GLU A 67 9.17 -1.01 0.84
N LEU A 68 8.30 -1.52 1.71
CA LEU A 68 7.33 -0.71 2.44
C LEU A 68 7.99 0.32 3.37
N LEU A 69 9.01 -0.10 4.12
CA LEU A 69 9.79 0.80 4.98
C LEU A 69 10.52 1.87 4.16
N ALA A 70 11.05 1.48 2.99
CA ALA A 70 11.73 2.38 2.06
C ALA A 70 10.76 3.32 1.33
N LEU A 71 9.45 3.03 1.26
CA LEU A 71 8.49 3.83 0.53
C LEU A 71 8.46 5.29 1.00
N LYS A 72 8.54 5.54 2.31
CA LYS A 72 8.63 6.91 2.85
C LYS A 72 9.86 7.64 2.28
N GLN A 73 11.02 6.98 2.29
CA GLN A 73 12.26 7.55 1.76
C GLN A 73 12.16 7.78 0.24
N LYS A 74 11.58 6.84 -0.50
CA LYS A 74 11.31 6.99 -1.94
C LYS A 74 10.42 8.21 -2.23
N ILE A 75 9.40 8.45 -1.40
CA ILE A 75 8.57 9.66 -1.50
C ILE A 75 9.41 10.90 -1.21
N ASP A 76 10.25 10.87 -0.18
CA ASP A 76 11.16 11.96 0.19
C ASP A 76 12.10 12.32 -0.98
N ASP A 77 12.67 11.31 -1.63
CA ASP A 77 13.56 11.41 -2.78
C ASP A 77 12.83 11.73 -4.11
N GLY A 78 11.49 11.75 -4.11
CA GLY A 78 10.68 12.02 -5.31
C GLY A 78 10.67 10.88 -6.33
N LEU A 79 10.98 9.66 -5.89
CA LEU A 79 10.98 8.43 -6.71
C LEU A 79 9.58 7.81 -6.87
N VAL A 80 8.58 8.30 -6.13
CA VAL A 80 7.18 7.86 -6.29
C VAL A 80 6.41 8.93 -7.07
N PRO A 81 5.91 8.61 -8.28
CA PRO A 81 5.13 9.53 -9.08
C PRO A 81 3.86 10.01 -8.37
N ARG A 82 3.50 11.28 -8.57
CA ARG A 82 2.26 11.85 -7.98
C ARG A 82 1.00 11.21 -8.53
N SER A 83 1.04 10.80 -9.79
CA SER A 83 0.00 10.02 -10.47
C SER A 83 -0.40 8.78 -9.68
N ASN A 84 0.56 8.07 -9.05
CA ASN A 84 0.28 6.88 -8.25
C ASN A 84 -0.57 7.21 -7.01
N PHE A 85 -0.41 8.38 -6.41
CA PHE A 85 -1.23 8.84 -5.28
C PHE A 85 -2.65 9.22 -5.71
N CYS A 86 -2.79 9.97 -6.81
CA CYS A 86 -4.11 10.29 -7.38
C CYS A 86 -4.88 9.02 -7.81
N ASN A 87 -4.14 8.03 -8.32
CA ASN A 87 -4.68 6.74 -8.71
C ASN A 87 -5.22 5.92 -7.55
N ILE A 88 -4.79 6.13 -6.31
CA ILE A 88 -5.30 5.41 -5.14
C ILE A 88 -6.34 6.21 -4.35
N GLU A 89 -6.52 7.51 -4.60
CA GLU A 89 -7.49 8.34 -3.88
C GLU A 89 -8.92 7.78 -3.96
N HIS A 90 -9.34 7.32 -5.13
CA HIS A 90 -10.66 6.72 -5.30
C HIS A 90 -10.84 5.40 -4.54
N LEU A 91 -9.74 4.68 -4.27
CA LEU A 91 -9.76 3.46 -3.45
C LEU A 91 -9.85 3.80 -1.96
N LEU A 92 -9.19 4.89 -1.54
CA LEU A 92 -9.19 5.38 -0.16
C LEU A 92 -10.56 5.93 0.27
N ASP A 93 -11.29 6.55 -0.65
CA ASP A 93 -12.65 7.07 -0.40
C ASP A 93 -13.69 5.95 -0.22
N HIS A 94 -13.37 4.73 -0.64
CA HIS A 94 -14.31 3.62 -0.56
C HIS A 94 -14.53 3.17 0.88
N GLU A 95 -15.80 2.98 1.28
CA GLU A 95 -16.21 2.57 2.63
C GLU A 95 -15.64 1.20 3.09
N HIS A 96 -15.00 0.46 2.18
CA HIS A 96 -14.34 -0.83 2.42
C HIS A 96 -12.85 -0.69 2.74
N PHE A 97 -12.24 0.47 2.47
CA PHE A 97 -10.84 0.76 2.79
C PHE A 97 -10.64 1.15 4.28
N ALA A 98 -11.73 1.22 5.05
CA ALA A 98 -11.67 1.52 6.47
C ALA A 98 -10.87 0.45 7.25
N PRO A 99 -9.74 0.79 7.90
CA PRO A 99 -8.89 -0.18 8.60
C PRO A 99 -9.65 -1.04 9.60
N ALA A 100 -10.61 -0.45 10.33
CA ALA A 100 -11.43 -1.16 11.31
C ALA A 100 -12.28 -2.29 10.70
N LYS A 101 -12.76 -2.14 9.46
CA LYS A 101 -13.51 -3.19 8.76
C LYS A 101 -12.58 -4.27 8.23
N LEU A 102 -11.42 -3.86 7.72
CA LEU A 102 -10.39 -4.77 7.22
C LEU A 102 -9.81 -5.64 8.33
N GLY A 103 -9.68 -5.12 9.55
CA GLY A 103 -9.21 -5.86 10.72
C GLY A 103 -10.05 -7.08 11.07
N SER A 104 -11.35 -7.04 10.77
CA SER A 104 -12.24 -8.19 10.94
C SER A 104 -11.96 -9.32 9.94
N GLN A 105 -11.28 -9.02 8.82
CA GLN A 105 -10.91 -9.98 7.78
C GLN A 105 -9.44 -10.39 7.88
N SER A 106 -8.54 -9.42 8.10
CA SER A 106 -7.11 -9.65 8.30
C SER A 106 -6.45 -8.48 9.02
N THR A 107 -5.69 -8.81 10.06
CA THR A 107 -4.84 -7.87 10.79
C THR A 107 -3.79 -7.21 9.89
N MET A 108 -3.18 -7.98 8.97
CA MET A 108 -2.22 -7.43 8.01
C MET A 108 -2.90 -6.43 7.06
N ALA A 109 -4.10 -6.74 6.55
CA ALA A 109 -4.83 -5.83 5.68
C ALA A 109 -5.18 -4.51 6.40
N GLN A 110 -5.56 -4.57 7.68
CA GLN A 110 -5.77 -3.39 8.50
C GLN A 110 -4.50 -2.54 8.60
N HIS A 111 -3.37 -3.16 8.95
CA HIS A 111 -2.10 -2.44 9.07
C HIS A 111 -1.64 -1.85 7.73
N LEU A 112 -1.85 -2.56 6.62
CA LEU A 112 -1.51 -2.07 5.29
C LEU A 112 -2.39 -0.88 4.90
N ALA A 113 -3.70 -0.94 5.16
CA ALA A 113 -4.61 0.17 4.87
C ALA A 113 -4.27 1.42 5.69
N ASP A 114 -4.01 1.25 7.00
CA ASP A 114 -3.57 2.36 7.86
C ASP A 114 -2.25 2.95 7.37
N PHE A 115 -1.31 2.12 6.92
CA PHE A 115 -0.06 2.59 6.33
C PHE A 115 -0.28 3.42 5.06
N ILE A 116 -1.09 2.94 4.12
CA ILE A 116 -1.38 3.63 2.85
C ILE A 116 -2.04 4.98 3.10
N ILE A 117 -3.03 5.04 3.99
CA ILE A 117 -3.70 6.29 4.39
C ILE A 117 -2.67 7.29 4.96
N ASN A 118 -1.83 6.82 5.88
CA ASN A 118 -0.80 7.66 6.51
C ASN A 118 0.24 8.16 5.52
N ILE A 119 0.65 7.33 4.55
CA ILE A 119 1.61 7.70 3.51
C ILE A 119 1.00 8.68 2.50
N ASN A 120 -0.27 8.50 2.13
CA ASN A 120 -0.96 9.45 1.26
C ASN A 120 -1.07 10.84 1.93
N LEU A 121 -1.47 10.88 3.20
CA LEU A 121 -1.52 12.12 3.99
C LEU A 121 -0.12 12.75 4.12
N TYR A 122 0.91 11.94 4.34
CA TYR A 122 2.29 12.41 4.40
C TYR A 122 2.71 13.10 3.09
N ASN A 123 2.40 12.48 1.95
CA ASN A 123 2.67 13.06 0.62
C ASN A 123 1.91 14.38 0.42
N ASP A 124 0.61 14.45 0.70
CA ASP A 124 -0.19 15.68 0.58
C ASP A 124 0.38 16.83 1.45
N VAL A 125 0.72 16.54 2.71
CA VAL A 125 1.35 17.54 3.59
C VAL A 125 2.71 17.98 3.06
N LYS A 126 3.55 17.06 2.58
CA LYS A 126 4.86 17.37 1.98
C LYS A 126 4.69 18.29 0.78
N LEU A 127 3.77 17.98 -0.13
CA LEU A 127 3.49 18.78 -1.32
C LEU A 127 3.08 20.22 -0.95
N ARG A 128 2.14 20.37 -0.01
CA ARG A 128 1.70 21.69 0.47
C ARG A 128 2.81 22.51 1.12
N LEU A 129 3.78 21.87 1.77
CA LEU A 129 4.94 22.54 2.34
C LEU A 129 5.93 22.98 1.26
N GLN A 130 6.16 22.16 0.24
CA GLN A 130 7.02 22.49 -0.90
C GLN A 130 6.47 23.68 -1.71
N GLU A 131 5.15 23.78 -1.88
CA GLU A 131 4.52 24.91 -2.60
C GLU A 131 4.65 26.27 -1.88
N ARG A 132 4.97 26.24 -0.58
CA ARG A 132 5.12 27.44 0.26
C ARG A 132 6.55 27.95 0.39
N THR A 133 7.52 27.26 -0.21
CA THR A 133 8.96 27.56 -0.10
C THR A 133 9.51 28.01 -1.45
#